data_AF-A0A948BDS3-F1
#
_entry.id   AF-A0A948BDS3-F1
#
_cell.length_a   1.000
_cell.length_b   1.000
_cell.length_c   1.000
_cell.angle_alpha   90.00
_cell.angle_beta   90.00
_cell.angle_gamma   90.00
#
_symmetry.space_group_name_H-M   'P 1'
#
loop_
_entity.id
_entity.type
_entity.pdbx_description
1 polymer ?
#
loop_
_entity_poly.entity_id
_entity_poly.type
_entity_poly.pdbx_seq_one_letter_code
_entity_poly.pdbx_strand_id
1 'polypeptide(L)'
;MGHMSAIFTQAGRNIKSTWGTQVMTLLTVSLSVLIFAFFFLIYINMIKAGSRFDDDLRIILYLEGEIVPEMQAQMERKIREFSDVEKVVYVSKDDAFERLTNQLGKEKDVLNDLGSAFLPPSIEVYPKKSLKHLTQIKSFADYLATLPGASKVQYGHNWIERMGYFTNLLRIIVLLSGSLLILTTTFIVSYTIRLTVVARQDELEVLRLLGAINSYIQGPLFIEGILQGLLGSATGLIFLFVLFQWIKAKFSGPGFLNLLEFSFFSPLTTLTILFIGTALCAGGSLLSIRKFLRI
;
A
#
# COMPACT_ATOMS: atom_id res chain seq x y z
N MET A 1 -12.72 -46.58 5.76
CA MET A 1 -12.87 -45.45 4.81
C MET A 1 -12.99 -44.18 5.63
N GLY A 2 -11.99 -43.30 5.50
CA GLY A 2 -11.48 -42.50 6.62
C GLY A 2 -12.34 -41.30 7.05
N HIS A 3 -12.28 -41.00 8.35
CA HIS A 3 -12.92 -39.85 9.02
C HIS A 3 -12.83 -38.53 8.23
N MET A 4 -11.73 -38.27 7.51
CA MET A 4 -11.59 -37.09 6.63
C MET A 4 -12.64 -37.01 5.52
N SER A 5 -12.97 -38.13 4.87
CA SER A 5 -13.96 -38.15 3.78
C SER A 5 -15.38 -37.85 4.28
N ALA A 6 -15.70 -38.26 5.51
CA ALA A 6 -16.98 -37.96 6.15
C ALA A 6 -17.11 -36.46 6.45
N ILE A 7 -16.04 -35.83 6.96
CA ILE A 7 -16.03 -34.39 7.27
C ILE A 7 -16.22 -33.55 6.00
N PHE A 8 -15.55 -33.89 4.88
CA PHE A 8 -15.74 -33.19 3.61
C PHE A 8 -17.16 -33.37 3.03
N THR A 9 -17.71 -34.59 3.10
CA THR A 9 -19.06 -34.88 2.61
C THR A 9 -20.11 -34.14 3.44
N GLN A 10 -19.89 -34.02 4.75
CA GLN A 10 -20.77 -33.30 5.66
C GLN A 10 -20.68 -31.79 5.46
N ALA A 11 -19.48 -31.22 5.26
CA ALA A 11 -19.31 -29.81 4.87
C ALA A 11 -20.07 -29.47 3.57
N GLY A 12 -20.00 -30.35 2.55
CA GLY A 12 -20.75 -30.18 1.30
C GLY A 12 -22.27 -30.23 1.50
N ARG A 13 -22.77 -31.12 2.37
CA ARG A 13 -24.19 -31.18 2.76
C ARG A 13 -24.61 -29.93 3.54
N ASN A 14 -23.76 -29.42 4.43
CA ASN A 14 -24.01 -28.21 5.20
C ASN A 14 -24.21 -27.01 4.27
N ILE A 15 -23.28 -26.79 3.33
CA ILE A 15 -23.34 -25.71 2.34
C ILE A 15 -24.64 -25.76 1.53
N LYS A 16 -25.10 -26.96 1.14
CA LYS A 16 -26.37 -27.10 0.42
C LYS A 16 -27.59 -26.79 1.29
N SER A 17 -27.59 -27.21 2.56
CA SER A 17 -28.72 -26.95 3.48
C SER A 17 -28.82 -25.49 3.94
N THR A 18 -27.70 -24.77 4.01
CA THR A 18 -27.64 -23.36 4.44
C THR A 18 -27.14 -22.44 3.31
N TRP A 19 -27.52 -22.74 2.06
CA TRP A 19 -26.95 -22.08 0.88
C TRP A 19 -27.13 -20.55 0.89
N GLY A 20 -28.30 -20.05 1.32
CA GLY A 20 -28.60 -18.62 1.33
C GLY A 20 -27.66 -17.83 2.25
N THR A 21 -27.40 -18.32 3.46
CA THR A 21 -26.48 -17.68 4.41
C THR A 21 -25.03 -17.85 4.01
N GLN A 22 -24.65 -19.00 3.44
CA GLN A 22 -23.30 -19.22 2.91
C GLN A 22 -22.97 -18.29 1.74
N VAL A 23 -23.95 -17.99 0.87
CA VAL A 23 -23.78 -17.01 -0.22
C VAL A 23 -23.67 -15.58 0.31
N MET A 24 -24.49 -15.21 1.30
CA MET A 24 -24.38 -13.87 1.93
C MET A 24 -23.03 -13.67 2.62
N THR A 25 -22.53 -14.70 3.32
CA THR A 25 -21.21 -14.68 3.93
C THR A 25 -20.11 -14.56 2.87
N LEU A 26 -20.19 -15.34 1.79
CA LEU A 26 -19.25 -15.25 0.67
C LEU A 26 -19.23 -13.85 0.07
N LEU A 27 -20.40 -13.28 -0.25
CA LEU A 27 -20.52 -11.94 -0.82
C LEU A 27 -19.94 -10.88 0.12
N THR A 28 -20.19 -11.00 1.42
CA THR A 28 -19.69 -10.01 2.37
C THR A 28 -18.18 -10.11 2.54
N VAL A 29 -17.63 -11.32 2.67
CA VAL A 29 -16.17 -11.55 2.69
C VAL A 29 -15.54 -11.03 1.39
N SER A 30 -16.14 -11.34 0.25
CA SER A 30 -15.68 -10.86 -1.07
C SER A 30 -15.67 -9.35 -1.15
N LEU A 31 -16.71 -8.68 -0.66
CA LEU A 31 -16.79 -7.23 -0.64
C LEU A 31 -15.76 -6.61 0.31
N SER A 32 -15.58 -7.17 1.51
CA SER A 32 -14.57 -6.70 2.45
C SER A 32 -13.14 -6.85 1.89
N VAL A 33 -12.83 -7.99 1.26
CA VAL A 33 -11.53 -8.22 0.61
C VAL A 33 -11.36 -7.27 -0.58
N LEU A 34 -12.40 -7.07 -1.40
CA LEU A 34 -12.38 -6.13 -2.51
C LEU A 34 -12.03 -4.72 -2.03
N ILE A 35 -12.70 -4.22 -0.99
CA ILE A 35 -12.46 -2.88 -0.45
C ILE A 35 -11.04 -2.75 0.08
N PHE A 36 -10.58 -3.70 0.90
CA PHE A 36 -9.21 -3.71 1.42
C PHE A 36 -8.17 -3.75 0.29
N ALA A 37 -8.32 -4.69 -0.64
CA ALA A 37 -7.41 -4.89 -1.75
C ALA A 37 -7.42 -3.69 -2.73
N PHE A 38 -8.56 -3.03 -2.92
CA PHE A 38 -8.66 -1.81 -3.73
C PHE A 38 -7.82 -0.68 -3.15
N PHE A 39 -8.01 -0.33 -1.87
CA PHE A 39 -7.21 0.72 -1.23
C PHE A 39 -5.74 0.33 -1.12
N PHE A 40 -5.45 -0.95 -0.87
CA PHE A 40 -4.09 -1.45 -0.82
C PHE A 40 -3.41 -1.36 -2.20
N LEU A 41 -4.13 -1.64 -3.29
CA LEU A 41 -3.63 -1.49 -4.66
C LEU A 41 -3.25 -0.04 -4.96
N ILE A 42 -4.11 0.91 -4.57
CA ILE A 42 -3.83 2.35 -4.73
C ILE A 42 -2.61 2.74 -3.90
N TYR A 43 -2.53 2.29 -2.65
CA TYR A 43 -1.41 2.58 -1.76
C TYR A 43 -0.06 2.10 -2.32
N ILE A 44 0.03 0.85 -2.81
CA ILE A 44 1.29 0.35 -3.38
C ILE A 44 1.67 1.06 -4.68
N ASN A 45 0.69 1.42 -5.51
CA ASN A 45 0.95 2.15 -6.75
C ASN A 45 1.36 3.60 -6.47
N MET A 46 0.82 4.21 -5.41
CA MET A 46 1.25 5.54 -4.96
C MET A 46 2.71 5.54 -4.49
N ILE A 47 3.10 4.52 -3.71
CA ILE A 47 4.50 4.34 -3.28
C ILE A 47 5.42 4.19 -4.50
N LYS A 48 5.03 3.34 -5.46
CA LYS A 48 5.80 3.09 -6.68
C LYS A 48 5.90 4.35 -7.55
N ALA A 49 4.81 5.10 -7.69
CA ALA A 49 4.80 6.39 -8.37
C ALA A 49 5.77 7.38 -7.71
N GLY A 50 5.77 7.44 -6.38
CA GLY A 50 6.71 8.24 -5.60
C GLY A 50 8.17 7.90 -5.87
N SER A 51 8.49 6.61 -5.92
CA SER A 51 9.87 6.16 -6.17
C SER A 51 10.42 6.56 -7.54
N ARG A 52 9.56 6.77 -8.55
CA ARG A 52 10.00 7.29 -9.87
C ARG A 52 10.38 8.77 -9.81
N PHE A 53 9.67 9.56 -9.02
CA PHE A 53 10.01 10.96 -8.80
C PHE A 53 11.22 11.13 -7.88
N ASP A 54 11.58 10.09 -7.11
CA ASP A 54 12.77 10.05 -6.25
C ASP A 54 14.07 10.08 -7.07
N ASP A 55 14.06 9.56 -8.31
CA ASP A 55 15.25 9.55 -9.19
C ASP A 55 15.65 10.95 -9.69
N ASP A 56 14.70 11.88 -9.80
CA ASP A 56 14.94 13.28 -10.18
C ASP A 56 14.91 14.25 -8.98
N LEU A 57 14.84 13.70 -7.76
CA LEU A 57 14.65 14.50 -6.56
C LEU A 57 15.97 15.14 -6.15
N ARG A 58 16.14 16.41 -6.56
CA ARG A 58 17.25 17.27 -6.13
C ARG A 58 16.74 18.39 -5.24
N ILE A 59 17.44 18.64 -4.14
CA ILE A 59 17.24 19.81 -3.29
C ILE A 59 18.28 20.84 -3.71
N ILE A 60 17.82 21.97 -4.22
CA ILE A 60 18.68 23.06 -4.69
C ILE A 60 18.74 24.11 -3.59
N LEU A 61 19.91 24.26 -2.98
CA LEU A 61 20.21 25.36 -2.07
C LEU A 61 20.84 26.49 -2.87
N TYR A 62 20.09 27.54 -3.16
CA TYR A 62 20.65 28.76 -3.75
C TYR A 62 21.42 29.55 -2.70
N LEU A 63 22.57 30.07 -3.09
CA LEU A 63 23.47 30.83 -2.25
C LEU A 63 23.40 32.32 -2.58
N GLU A 64 23.70 33.17 -1.59
CA GLU A 64 23.74 34.63 -1.79
C GLU A 64 24.89 35.07 -2.72
N GLY A 65 25.96 34.27 -2.80
CA GLY A 65 27.15 34.56 -3.60
C GLY A 65 28.01 33.33 -3.81
N GLU A 66 29.08 33.49 -4.59
CA GLU A 66 30.06 32.41 -4.76
C GLU A 66 30.82 32.16 -3.47
N ILE A 67 31.13 30.89 -3.23
CA ILE A 67 31.77 30.44 -1.99
C ILE A 67 33.12 29.81 -2.33
N VAL A 68 34.11 30.11 -1.49
CA VAL A 68 35.46 29.55 -1.61
C VAL A 68 35.46 28.04 -1.38
N PRO A 69 36.43 27.28 -1.96
CA PRO A 69 36.49 25.82 -1.85
C PRO A 69 36.46 25.28 -0.41
N GLU A 70 37.03 26.02 0.54
CA GLU A 70 37.01 25.67 1.97
C GLU A 70 35.59 25.69 2.55
N MET A 71 34.79 26.69 2.17
CA MET A 71 33.40 26.84 2.60
C MET A 71 32.50 25.80 1.92
N GLN A 72 32.79 25.45 0.67
CA GLN A 72 32.14 24.33 -0.04
C GLN A 72 32.34 23.01 0.71
N ALA A 73 33.58 22.69 1.08
CA ALA A 73 33.91 21.47 1.82
C ALA A 73 33.25 21.44 3.21
N GLN A 74 33.16 22.58 3.89
CA GLN A 74 32.44 22.68 5.17
C GLN A 74 30.94 22.45 5.01
N MET A 75 30.29 23.05 4.01
CA MET A 75 28.88 22.84 3.74
C MET A 75 28.61 21.37 3.37
N GLU A 76 29.43 20.78 2.50
CA GLU A 76 29.28 19.36 2.14
C GLU A 76 29.36 18.45 3.38
N ARG A 77 30.31 18.69 4.29
CA ARG A 77 30.42 17.92 5.54
C ARG A 77 29.16 18.06 6.41
N LYS A 78 28.69 19.29 6.65
CA LYS A 78 27.47 19.54 7.44
C LYS A 78 26.24 18.86 6.84
N ILE A 79 26.11 18.90 5.51
CA ILE A 79 25.01 18.26 4.78
C ILE A 79 25.05 16.74 4.98
N ARG A 80 26.23 16.12 4.85
CA ARG A 80 26.43 14.67 5.03
C ARG A 80 26.33 14.21 6.49
N GLU A 81 26.63 15.08 7.45
CA GLU A 81 26.44 14.79 8.88
C GLU A 81 24.96 14.77 9.29
N PHE A 82 24.15 15.67 8.73
CA PHE A 82 22.73 15.75 9.08
C PHE A 82 21.90 14.63 8.45
N SER A 83 22.15 14.31 7.18
CA SER A 83 21.42 13.25 6.47
C SER A 83 22.32 12.49 5.51
N ASP A 84 22.02 11.21 5.35
CA ASP A 84 22.69 10.35 4.39
C ASP A 84 22.26 10.75 2.97
N VAL A 85 23.18 11.36 2.22
CA VAL A 85 22.99 11.88 0.86
C VAL A 85 23.87 11.13 -0.12
N GLU A 86 23.35 10.87 -1.31
CA GLU A 86 24.06 10.17 -2.39
C GLU A 86 25.15 11.07 -2.97
N LYS A 87 24.80 12.32 -3.27
CA LYS A 87 25.71 13.28 -3.91
C LYS A 87 25.44 14.70 -3.44
N VAL A 88 26.50 15.51 -3.34
CA VAL A 88 26.43 16.96 -3.16
C VAL A 88 27.24 17.58 -4.29
N VAL A 89 26.66 18.53 -5.02
CA VAL A 89 27.29 19.16 -6.18
C VAL A 89 27.19 20.67 -6.03
N TYR A 90 28.34 21.34 -6.02
CA TYR A 90 28.38 22.79 -6.18
C TYR A 90 28.22 23.16 -7.66
N VAL A 91 27.42 24.18 -7.92
CA VAL A 91 27.16 24.72 -9.26
C VAL A 91 27.46 26.22 -9.21
N SER A 92 28.49 26.64 -9.92
CA SER A 92 28.85 28.07 -10.05
C SER A 92 27.82 28.83 -10.88
N LYS A 93 27.91 30.16 -10.91
CA LYS A 93 27.02 30.98 -11.75
C LYS A 93 27.19 30.67 -13.23
N ASP A 94 28.44 30.47 -13.66
CA ASP A 94 28.78 30.15 -15.04
C ASP A 94 28.27 28.75 -15.43
N ASP A 95 28.46 27.75 -14.56
CA ASP A 95 27.94 26.40 -14.78
C ASP A 95 26.41 26.38 -14.86
N ALA A 96 25.73 27.16 -13.99
CA ALA A 96 24.28 27.28 -14.00
C ALA A 96 23.78 27.89 -15.32
N PHE A 97 24.48 28.91 -15.82
CA PHE A 97 24.16 29.58 -17.08
C PHE A 97 24.37 28.69 -18.29
N GLU A 98 25.46 27.92 -18.32
CA GLU A 98 25.73 26.95 -19.38
C GLU A 98 24.67 25.84 -19.39
N ARG A 99 24.31 25.30 -18.23
CA ARG A 99 23.25 24.28 -18.10
C ARG A 99 21.91 24.80 -18.62
N LEU A 100 21.52 26.02 -18.23
CA LEU A 100 20.26 26.63 -18.68
C LEU A 100 20.27 26.86 -20.20
N THR A 101 21.38 27.37 -20.72
CA THR A 101 21.59 27.56 -22.16
C THR A 101 21.43 26.23 -22.90
N ASN A 102 22.04 25.15 -22.41
CA ASN A 102 21.92 23.83 -23.02
C ASN A 102 20.49 23.27 -22.96
N GLN A 103 19.73 23.54 -21.89
CA GLN A 103 18.33 23.13 -21.76
C GLN A 103 17.39 23.86 -22.72
N LEU A 104 17.62 25.15 -22.99
CA LEU A 104 16.76 25.93 -23.90
C LEU A 104 16.95 25.58 -25.38
N GLY A 105 18.09 24.99 -25.75
CA GLY A 105 18.31 24.42 -27.09
C GLY A 105 18.15 25.44 -28.23
N LYS A 106 16.95 25.52 -28.81
CA LYS A 106 16.61 26.44 -29.91
C LYS A 106 16.10 27.81 -29.43
N GLU A 107 15.72 27.95 -28.17
CA GLU A 107 15.20 29.19 -27.57
C GLU A 107 16.28 29.96 -26.79
N LYS A 108 17.56 29.64 -27.03
CA LYS A 108 18.71 30.26 -26.34
C LYS A 108 18.77 31.78 -26.51
N ASP A 109 18.18 32.31 -27.58
CA ASP A 109 18.21 33.74 -27.87
C ASP A 109 17.58 34.61 -26.77
N VAL A 110 16.69 34.03 -25.94
CA VAL A 110 16.10 34.69 -24.76
C VAL A 110 17.14 35.01 -23.68
N LEU A 111 18.29 34.32 -23.69
CA LEU A 111 19.39 34.53 -22.75
C LEU A 111 20.49 35.45 -23.27
N ASN A 112 20.47 35.87 -24.54
CA ASN A 112 21.59 36.62 -25.14
C ASN A 112 21.88 37.96 -24.43
N ASP A 113 20.85 38.59 -23.86
CA ASP A 113 20.97 39.85 -23.11
C ASP A 113 21.19 39.63 -21.60
N LEU A 114 21.15 38.38 -21.12
CA LEU A 114 21.30 38.02 -19.72
C LEU A 114 22.70 37.39 -19.51
N GLY A 115 23.57 38.06 -18.75
CA GLY A 115 24.86 37.47 -18.37
C GLY A 115 24.74 36.38 -17.29
N SER A 116 25.81 35.63 -17.02
CA SER A 116 25.84 34.59 -15.98
C SER A 116 25.51 35.09 -14.57
N ALA A 117 25.70 36.39 -14.32
CA ALA A 117 25.30 37.06 -13.08
C ALA A 117 23.78 37.04 -12.80
N PHE A 118 22.94 36.72 -13.79
CA PHE A 118 21.49 36.56 -13.62
C PHE A 118 21.13 35.36 -12.75
N LEU A 119 21.97 34.31 -12.74
CA LEU A 119 21.70 33.09 -11.98
C LEU A 119 22.50 33.06 -10.68
N PRO A 120 21.86 32.76 -9.53
CA PRO A 120 22.57 32.54 -8.28
C PRO A 120 23.34 31.21 -8.32
N PRO A 121 24.51 31.12 -7.66
CA PRO A 121 25.20 29.85 -7.47
C PRO A 121 24.38 28.96 -6.54
N SER A 122 24.57 27.64 -6.64
CA SER A 122 23.77 26.70 -5.86
C SER A 122 24.53 25.45 -5.44
N ILE A 123 24.03 24.81 -4.40
CA ILE A 123 24.43 23.46 -4.00
C ILE A 123 23.23 22.54 -4.27
N GLU A 124 23.42 21.59 -5.19
CA GLU A 124 22.46 20.54 -5.47
C GLU A 124 22.75 19.33 -4.56
N VAL A 125 21.78 18.97 -3.73
CA VAL A 125 21.85 17.81 -2.83
C VAL A 125 20.92 16.72 -3.35
N TYR A 126 21.50 15.53 -3.54
CA TYR A 126 20.80 14.32 -3.98
C TYR A 126 20.61 13.40 -2.76
N PRO A 127 19.41 13.34 -2.16
CA PRO A 127 19.13 12.47 -1.03
C PRO A 127 19.13 10.99 -1.45
N LYS A 128 19.39 10.09 -0.51
CA LYS A 128 19.28 8.64 -0.78
C LYS A 128 17.82 8.22 -1.03
N LYS A 129 17.66 7.26 -1.94
CA LYS A 129 16.37 6.69 -2.37
C LYS A 129 15.74 5.81 -1.27
N SER A 130 15.01 6.42 -0.34
CA SER A 130 14.23 5.68 0.67
C SER A 130 13.01 6.49 1.13
N LEU A 131 11.89 5.80 1.33
CA LEU A 131 10.62 6.38 1.79
C LEU A 131 10.73 7.15 3.12
N LYS A 132 11.71 6.78 3.97
CA LYS A 132 11.99 7.53 5.21
C LYS A 132 12.48 8.96 4.91
N HIS A 133 13.28 9.13 3.86
CA HIS A 133 13.81 10.42 3.47
C HIS A 133 12.74 11.30 2.85
N LEU A 134 11.82 10.76 2.03
CA LEU A 134 10.69 11.53 1.49
C LEU A 134 9.88 12.25 2.57
N THR A 135 9.63 11.58 3.71
CA THR A 135 8.95 12.19 4.87
C THR A 135 9.81 13.21 5.63
N GLN A 136 11.13 13.15 5.49
CA GLN A 136 12.11 14.00 6.18
C GLN A 136 12.71 15.09 5.29
N ILE A 137 12.39 15.13 3.99
CA ILE A 137 12.88 16.15 3.05
C ILE A 137 12.55 17.55 3.55
N LYS A 138 11.37 17.76 4.15
CA LYS A 138 10.97 19.05 4.70
C LYS A 138 11.92 19.50 5.81
N SER A 139 12.12 18.66 6.83
CA SER A 139 13.05 18.95 7.92
C SER A 139 14.49 19.14 7.43
N PHE A 140 14.89 18.40 6.39
CA PHE A 140 16.20 18.55 5.80
C PHE A 140 16.34 19.86 5.03
N ALA A 141 15.34 20.25 4.25
CA ALA A 141 15.32 21.53 3.55
C ALA A 141 15.26 22.71 4.53
N ASP A 142 14.50 22.59 5.61
CA ASP A 142 14.44 23.60 6.69
C ASP A 142 15.83 23.75 7.34
N TYR A 143 16.54 22.64 7.58
CA TYR A 143 17.93 22.68 8.06
C TYR A 143 18.87 23.36 7.06
N LEU A 144 18.79 23.02 5.77
CA LEU A 144 19.62 23.65 4.72
C LEU A 144 19.40 25.16 4.65
N ALA A 145 18.18 25.63 4.90
CA ALA A 145 17.85 27.06 4.94
C ALA A 145 18.49 27.80 6.13
N THR A 146 18.93 27.08 7.17
CA THR A 146 19.65 27.68 8.32
C THR A 146 21.15 27.79 8.11
N LEU A 147 21.69 27.23 7.03
CA LEU A 147 23.13 27.28 6.76
C LEU A 147 23.58 28.71 6.39
N PRO A 148 24.78 29.14 6.82
CA PRO A 148 25.29 30.46 6.48
C PRO A 148 25.52 30.58 4.97
N GLY A 149 25.06 31.69 4.39
CA GLY A 149 25.11 31.94 2.94
C GLY A 149 23.95 31.32 2.15
N ALA A 150 22.99 30.67 2.81
CA ALA A 150 21.77 30.18 2.20
C ALA A 150 20.80 31.33 1.86
N SER A 151 20.45 31.47 0.58
CA SER A 151 19.45 32.44 0.13
C SER A 151 18.06 31.82 0.04
N LYS A 152 17.94 30.70 -0.68
CA LYS A 152 16.64 30.03 -0.89
C LYS A 152 16.84 28.55 -1.12
N VAL A 153 16.06 27.73 -0.43
CA VAL A 153 16.02 26.28 -0.67
C VAL A 153 14.83 25.98 -1.57
N GLN A 154 15.11 25.45 -2.76
CA GLN A 154 14.10 24.98 -3.69
C GLN A 154 14.16 23.46 -3.81
N TYR A 155 13.05 22.84 -3.49
CA TYR A 155 12.79 21.42 -3.70
C TYR A 155 11.38 21.28 -4.25
N GLY A 156 10.98 20.10 -4.70
CA GLY A 156 9.61 19.79 -5.14
C GLY A 156 8.56 19.86 -4.02
N HIS A 157 8.67 20.83 -3.10
CA HIS A 157 7.93 21.00 -1.85
C HIS A 157 6.43 20.76 -2.01
N ASN A 158 5.78 21.48 -2.91
CA ASN A 158 4.33 21.38 -3.08
C ASN A 158 3.87 20.01 -3.58
N TRP A 159 4.65 19.34 -4.42
CA TRP A 159 4.30 18.03 -4.95
C TRP A 159 4.57 16.92 -3.92
N ILE A 160 5.76 16.94 -3.31
CA ILE A 160 6.21 15.95 -2.32
C ILE A 160 5.32 16.00 -1.08
N GLU A 161 5.01 17.19 -0.55
CA GLU A 161 4.19 17.31 0.66
C GLU A 161 2.76 16.84 0.40
N ARG A 162 2.14 17.26 -0.71
CA ARG A 162 0.78 16.80 -1.10
C ARG A 162 0.73 15.29 -1.30
N MET A 163 1.72 14.73 -1.99
CA MET A 163 1.81 13.29 -2.22
C MET A 163 2.04 12.53 -0.91
N GLY A 164 2.87 13.06 0.00
CA GLY A 164 3.09 12.52 1.33
C GLY A 164 1.81 12.50 2.18
N TYR A 165 1.07 13.60 2.23
CA TYR A 165 -0.24 13.65 2.91
C TYR A 165 -1.22 12.65 2.31
N PHE A 166 -1.31 12.56 0.98
CA PHE A 166 -2.20 11.62 0.31
C PHE A 166 -1.81 10.15 0.57
N THR A 167 -0.51 9.84 0.57
CA THR A 167 0.01 8.50 0.90
C THR A 167 -0.27 8.13 2.35
N ASN A 168 -0.11 9.08 3.28
CA ASN A 168 -0.46 8.87 4.69
C ASN A 168 -1.96 8.66 4.89
N LEU A 169 -2.80 9.42 4.19
CA LEU A 169 -4.24 9.21 4.19
C LEU A 169 -4.60 7.81 3.69
N LEU A 170 -4.02 7.37 2.57
CA LEU A 170 -4.20 6.02 2.05
C LEU A 170 -3.73 4.95 3.04
N ARG A 171 -2.61 5.16 3.73
CA ARG A 171 -2.12 4.24 4.77
C ARG A 171 -3.16 4.08 5.89
N ILE A 172 -3.75 5.17 6.36
CA ILE A 172 -4.80 5.13 7.38
C ILE A 172 -6.02 4.38 6.85
N ILE A 173 -6.45 4.63 5.61
CA ILE A 173 -7.59 3.94 4.98
C ILE A 173 -7.32 2.44 4.82
N VAL A 174 -6.10 2.04 4.44
CA VAL A 174 -5.71 0.63 4.35
C VAL A 174 -5.75 -0.04 5.73
N LEU A 175 -5.26 0.63 6.77
CA LEU A 175 -5.32 0.12 8.14
C LEU A 175 -6.77 0.01 8.65
N LEU A 176 -7.61 1.00 8.38
CA LEU A 176 -9.02 1.00 8.75
C LEU A 176 -9.80 -0.09 8.02
N SER A 177 -9.64 -0.20 6.70
CA SER A 177 -10.29 -1.25 5.91
C SER A 177 -9.80 -2.65 6.27
N GLY A 178 -8.51 -2.81 6.61
CA GLY A 178 -7.97 -4.07 7.14
C GLY A 178 -8.54 -4.44 8.51
N SER A 179 -8.67 -3.46 9.42
CA SER A 179 -9.33 -3.66 10.71
C SER A 179 -10.80 -4.07 10.53
N LEU A 180 -11.51 -3.38 9.63
CA LEU A 180 -12.89 -3.70 9.30
C LEU A 180 -13.01 -5.10 8.69
N LEU A 181 -12.10 -5.51 7.80
CA LEU A 181 -12.06 -6.88 7.26
C LEU A 181 -11.96 -7.92 8.38
N ILE A 182 -11.06 -7.73 9.34
CA ILE A 182 -10.90 -8.65 10.49
C ILE A 182 -12.18 -8.71 11.33
N LEU A 183 -12.77 -7.55 11.60
CA LEU A 183 -14.00 -7.44 12.38
C LEU A 183 -15.17 -8.13 11.65
N THR A 184 -15.43 -7.74 10.40
CA THR A 184 -16.51 -8.26 9.57
C THR A 184 -16.38 -9.78 9.38
N THR A 185 -15.18 -10.29 9.07
CA THR A 185 -14.97 -11.74 8.93
C THR A 185 -15.24 -12.47 10.24
N THR A 186 -14.75 -11.98 11.38
CA THR A 186 -14.98 -12.63 12.69
C THR A 186 -16.45 -12.60 13.11
N PHE A 187 -17.13 -11.46 12.93
CA PHE A 187 -18.54 -11.30 13.28
C PHE A 187 -19.45 -12.15 12.39
N ILE A 188 -19.26 -12.11 11.07
CA ILE A 188 -20.10 -12.85 10.13
C ILE A 188 -19.89 -14.34 10.25
N VAL A 189 -18.65 -14.80 10.40
CA VAL A 189 -18.37 -16.21 10.64
C VAL A 189 -19.03 -16.66 11.95
N SER A 190 -18.98 -15.85 13.01
CA SER A 190 -19.66 -16.17 14.27
C SER A 190 -21.18 -16.25 14.12
N TYR A 191 -21.77 -15.31 13.39
CA TYR A 191 -23.20 -15.31 13.10
C TYR A 191 -23.61 -16.54 12.26
N THR A 192 -22.82 -16.86 11.24
CA THR A 192 -23.06 -18.02 10.35
C THR A 192 -22.96 -19.34 11.11
N ILE A 193 -21.97 -19.47 12.00
CA ILE A 193 -21.81 -20.66 12.85
C ILE A 193 -23.01 -20.81 13.77
N ARG A 194 -23.43 -19.72 14.44
CA ARG A 194 -24.60 -19.77 15.33
C ARG A 194 -25.84 -20.26 14.60
N LEU A 195 -26.08 -19.72 13.41
CA LEU A 195 -27.24 -20.08 12.59
C LEU A 195 -27.15 -21.53 12.10
N THR A 196 -25.96 -21.99 11.72
CA THR A 196 -25.72 -23.38 11.28
C THR A 196 -25.91 -24.37 12.42
N VAL A 197 -25.46 -24.03 13.64
CA VAL A 197 -25.67 -24.84 14.84
C VAL A 197 -27.16 -24.92 15.20
N VAL A 198 -27.88 -23.80 15.19
CA VAL A 198 -29.33 -23.78 15.48
C VAL A 198 -30.11 -24.57 14.44
N ALA A 199 -29.77 -24.44 13.16
CA ALA A 199 -30.41 -25.20 12.08
C ALA A 199 -30.19 -26.72 12.17
N ARG A 200 -29.26 -27.18 13.01
CA ARG A 200 -28.89 -28.60 13.18
C ARG A 200 -28.88 -29.04 14.63
N GLN A 201 -29.57 -28.30 15.50
CA GLN A 201 -29.56 -28.57 16.93
C GLN A 201 -30.00 -30.00 17.23
N ASP A 202 -31.04 -30.49 16.56
CA ASP A 202 -31.59 -31.84 16.75
C ASP A 202 -30.61 -32.95 16.31
N GLU A 203 -29.90 -32.76 15.19
CA GLU A 203 -28.88 -33.72 14.70
C GLU A 203 -27.67 -33.76 15.64
N LEU A 204 -27.23 -32.58 16.10
CA LEU A 204 -26.09 -32.44 17.00
C LEU A 204 -26.39 -32.99 18.40
N GLU A 205 -27.63 -32.88 18.87
CA GLU A 205 -28.08 -33.42 20.15
C GLU A 205 -28.06 -34.96 20.14
N VAL A 206 -28.58 -35.60 19.08
CA VAL A 206 -28.51 -37.06 18.92
C VAL A 206 -27.05 -37.54 18.86
N LEU A 207 -26.17 -36.83 18.14
CA LEU A 207 -24.75 -37.18 18.07
C LEU A 207 -24.04 -37.03 19.43
N ARG A 208 -24.39 -36.02 20.22
CA ARG A 208 -23.85 -35.84 21.58
C ARG A 208 -24.28 -36.97 22.51
N LEU A 209 -25.53 -37.42 22.42
CA LEU A 209 -26.06 -38.54 23.22
C LEU A 209 -25.34 -39.88 22.90
N LEU A 210 -24.79 -40.02 21.70
CA LEU A 210 -24.01 -41.19 21.28
C LEU A 210 -22.51 -41.07 21.59
N GLY A 211 -22.07 -40.03 22.31
CA GLY A 211 -20.68 -39.82 22.70
C GLY A 211 -19.77 -39.28 21.61
N ALA A 212 -20.31 -38.54 20.62
CA ALA A 212 -19.50 -37.97 19.56
C ALA A 212 -18.41 -37.02 20.09
N ILE A 213 -17.17 -37.21 19.61
CA ILE A 213 -16.01 -36.38 19.96
C ILE A 213 -16.23 -34.96 19.41
N ASN A 214 -15.89 -33.93 20.21
CA ASN A 214 -16.00 -32.52 19.82
C ASN A 214 -15.44 -32.21 18.42
N SER A 215 -14.38 -32.90 17.98
CA SER A 215 -13.78 -32.78 16.65
C SER A 215 -14.74 -33.09 15.49
N TYR A 216 -15.77 -33.93 15.69
CA TYR A 216 -16.79 -34.22 14.68
C TYR A 216 -17.72 -33.03 14.42
N ILE A 217 -17.96 -32.20 15.45
CA ILE A 217 -18.77 -30.98 15.36
C ILE A 217 -17.91 -29.81 14.85
N GLN A 218 -16.64 -29.74 15.27
CA GLN A 218 -15.74 -28.62 14.94
C GLN A 218 -15.13 -28.73 13.54
N GLY A 219 -14.87 -29.95 13.05
CA GLY A 219 -14.20 -30.21 11.77
C GLY A 219 -14.93 -29.61 10.56
N PRO A 220 -16.23 -29.90 10.35
CA PRO A 220 -16.97 -29.36 9.20
C PRO A 220 -17.02 -27.83 9.18
N LEU A 221 -17.21 -27.21 10.35
CA LEU A 221 -17.27 -25.74 10.49
C LEU A 221 -15.92 -25.06 10.20
N PHE A 222 -14.81 -25.72 10.55
CA PHE A 222 -13.48 -25.23 10.21
C PHE A 222 -13.24 -25.25 8.70
N ILE A 223 -13.62 -26.35 8.03
CA ILE A 223 -13.51 -26.48 6.57
C ILE A 223 -14.41 -25.47 5.86
N GLU A 224 -15.63 -25.23 6.35
CA GLU A 224 -16.51 -24.17 5.83
C GLU A 224 -15.85 -22.79 5.94
N GLY A 225 -15.23 -22.47 7.08
CA GLY A 225 -14.50 -21.21 7.26
C GLY A 225 -13.35 -21.04 6.27
N ILE A 226 -12.58 -22.10 6.02
CA ILE A 226 -11.50 -22.11 5.01
C ILE A 226 -12.08 -21.89 3.61
N LEU A 227 -13.13 -22.63 3.23
CA LEU A 227 -13.74 -22.52 1.91
C LEU A 227 -14.34 -21.14 1.67
N GLN A 228 -15.01 -20.57 2.66
CA GLN A 228 -15.59 -19.23 2.61
C GLN A 228 -14.50 -18.16 2.49
N GLY A 229 -13.40 -18.29 3.25
CA GLY A 229 -12.27 -17.37 3.16
C GLY A 229 -11.55 -17.44 1.81
N LEU A 230 -11.31 -18.65 1.31
CA LEU A 230 -10.66 -18.88 0.02
C LEU A 230 -11.51 -18.36 -1.15
N LEU A 231 -12.78 -18.79 -1.22
CA LEU A 231 -13.69 -18.39 -2.28
C LEU A 231 -14.00 -16.89 -2.22
N GLY A 232 -14.32 -16.35 -1.05
CA GLY A 232 -14.60 -14.93 -0.87
C GLY A 232 -13.39 -14.06 -1.24
N SER A 233 -12.19 -14.45 -0.81
CA SER A 233 -10.98 -13.70 -1.15
C SER A 233 -10.63 -13.81 -2.64
N ALA A 234 -10.80 -14.99 -3.24
CA ALA A 234 -10.61 -15.19 -4.68
C ALA A 234 -11.61 -14.35 -5.50
N THR A 235 -12.91 -14.39 -5.17
CA THR A 235 -13.92 -13.60 -5.89
C THR A 235 -13.68 -12.10 -5.73
N GLY A 236 -13.31 -11.63 -4.54
CA GLY A 236 -12.97 -10.23 -4.29
C GLY A 236 -11.78 -9.77 -5.14
N LEU A 237 -10.72 -10.58 -5.22
CA LEU A 237 -9.56 -10.31 -6.06
C LEU A 237 -9.88 -10.37 -7.56
N ILE A 238 -10.74 -11.29 -8.00
CA ILE A 238 -11.20 -11.36 -9.40
C ILE A 238 -11.97 -10.10 -9.77
N PHE A 239 -12.93 -9.66 -8.94
CA PHE A 239 -13.65 -8.42 -9.17
C PHE A 239 -12.70 -7.22 -9.22
N LEU A 240 -11.70 -7.16 -8.34
CA LEU A 240 -10.69 -6.11 -8.38
C LEU A 240 -9.88 -6.15 -9.67
N PHE A 241 -9.49 -7.34 -10.13
CA PHE A 241 -8.76 -7.50 -11.38
C PHE A 241 -9.57 -7.04 -12.59
N VAL A 242 -10.84 -7.42 -12.66
CA VAL A 242 -11.76 -6.96 -13.73
C VAL A 242 -11.91 -5.44 -13.69
N LEU A 243 -12.12 -4.87 -12.49
CA LEU A 243 -12.21 -3.42 -12.31
C LEU A 243 -10.92 -2.72 -12.74
N PHE A 244 -9.76 -3.26 -12.37
CA PHE A 244 -8.45 -2.74 -12.75
C PHE A 244 -8.26 -2.74 -14.27
N GLN A 245 -8.58 -3.85 -14.95
CA GLN A 245 -8.47 -3.93 -16.41
C GLN A 245 -9.44 -2.96 -17.10
N TRP A 246 -10.66 -2.81 -16.57
CA TRP A 246 -11.64 -1.87 -17.10
C TRP A 246 -11.17 -0.42 -16.98
N ILE A 247 -10.63 -0.02 -15.82
CA ILE A 247 -10.02 1.30 -15.61
C ILE A 247 -8.83 1.48 -16.56
N LYS A 248 -7.91 0.51 -16.61
CA LYS A 248 -6.73 0.58 -17.48
C LYS A 248 -7.15 0.79 -18.94
N ALA A 249 -8.09 0.01 -19.46
CA ALA A 249 -8.56 0.12 -20.84
C ALA A 249 -9.21 1.49 -21.14
N LYS A 250 -9.99 2.05 -20.20
CA LYS A 250 -10.64 3.36 -20.37
C LYS A 250 -9.67 4.54 -20.31
N PHE A 251 -8.58 4.40 -19.55
CA PHE A 251 -7.65 5.49 -19.25
C PHE A 251 -6.28 5.36 -19.95
N SER A 252 -6.11 4.41 -20.87
CA SER A 252 -4.88 4.20 -21.67
C SER A 252 -4.65 5.23 -22.79
N GLY A 253 -5.04 6.50 -22.60
CA GLY A 253 -4.83 7.59 -23.58
C GLY A 253 -3.45 8.27 -23.48
N PRO A 254 -3.14 9.27 -24.35
CA PRO A 254 -1.90 10.07 -24.31
C PRO A 254 -1.76 11.02 -23.10
N GLY A 255 -2.31 10.66 -21.94
CA GLY A 255 -2.36 11.50 -20.75
C GLY A 255 -1.36 11.11 -19.67
N PHE A 256 -1.33 11.91 -18.59
CA PHE A 256 -0.51 11.73 -17.38
C PHE A 256 -0.56 10.30 -16.77
N LEU A 257 -1.65 9.56 -17.01
CA LEU A 257 -1.82 8.18 -16.52
C LEU A 257 -0.94 7.15 -17.26
N ASN A 258 -0.37 7.47 -18.42
CA ASN A 258 0.58 6.59 -19.12
C ASN A 258 2.00 6.71 -18.55
N LEU A 259 2.35 7.88 -17.97
CA LEU A 259 3.60 8.09 -17.24
C LEU A 259 3.61 7.30 -15.91
N LEU A 260 2.43 7.12 -15.32
CA LEU A 260 2.21 6.28 -14.15
C LEU A 260 1.92 4.84 -14.62
N GLU A 261 2.95 4.00 -14.72
CA GLU A 261 2.77 2.55 -14.95
C GLU A 261 2.07 1.88 -13.76
N PHE A 262 0.74 2.01 -13.71
CA PHE A 262 -0.10 1.32 -12.76
C PHE A 262 0.01 -0.18 -13.01
N SER A 263 0.60 -0.87 -12.03
CA SER A 263 0.73 -2.32 -12.04
C SER A 263 -0.28 -2.94 -11.10
N PHE A 264 -0.87 -4.06 -11.52
CA PHE A 264 -1.59 -4.92 -10.60
C PHE A 264 -0.62 -5.54 -9.57
N PHE A 265 -1.16 -6.17 -8.53
CA PHE A 265 -0.37 -6.90 -7.55
C PHE A 265 0.61 -7.88 -8.19
N SER A 266 1.79 -8.04 -7.59
CA SER A 266 2.69 -9.13 -7.92
C SER A 266 2.02 -10.46 -7.55
N PRO A 267 2.29 -11.57 -8.26
CA PRO A 267 1.73 -12.88 -7.92
C PRO A 267 1.91 -13.25 -6.45
N LEU A 268 3.05 -12.88 -5.86
CA LEU A 268 3.31 -13.10 -4.44
C LEU A 268 2.35 -12.32 -3.53
N THR A 269 2.05 -11.06 -3.85
CA THR A 269 1.13 -10.22 -3.07
C THR A 269 -0.32 -10.70 -3.22
N THR A 270 -0.71 -11.17 -4.40
CA THR A 270 -2.04 -11.78 -4.60
C THR A 270 -2.20 -13.04 -3.75
N LEU A 271 -1.18 -13.91 -3.72
CA LEU A 271 -1.17 -15.11 -2.89
C LEU A 271 -1.18 -14.79 -1.39
N THR A 272 -0.45 -13.77 -0.93
CA THR A 272 -0.49 -13.38 0.48
C THR A 272 -1.85 -12.83 0.89
N ILE A 273 -2.52 -12.03 0.06
CA ILE A 273 -3.88 -11.56 0.35
C ILE A 273 -4.85 -12.75 0.43
N LEU A 274 -4.77 -13.68 -0.52
CA LEU A 274 -5.59 -14.90 -0.54
C LEU A 274 -5.36 -15.74 0.73
N PHE A 275 -4.10 -15.93 1.10
CA PHE A 275 -3.72 -16.69 2.29
C PHE A 275 -4.19 -16.02 3.58
N ILE A 276 -3.98 -14.71 3.72
CA ILE A 276 -4.41 -13.93 4.89
C ILE A 276 -5.94 -13.94 5.01
N GLY A 277 -6.67 -13.73 3.91
CA GLY A 277 -8.13 -13.79 3.93
C GLY A 277 -8.66 -15.16 4.33
N THR A 278 -8.05 -16.23 3.82
CA THR A 278 -8.37 -17.61 4.21
C THR A 278 -8.05 -17.87 5.69
N ALA A 279 -6.88 -17.43 6.16
CA ALA A 279 -6.43 -17.60 7.53
C ALA A 279 -7.31 -16.83 8.53
N LEU A 280 -7.76 -15.62 8.18
CA LEU A 280 -8.69 -14.83 8.99
C LEU A 280 -10.05 -15.53 9.15
N CYS A 281 -10.61 -16.06 8.07
CA CYS A 281 -11.87 -16.81 8.14
C CYS A 281 -11.73 -18.14 8.90
N ALA A 282 -10.64 -18.87 8.69
CA ALA A 282 -10.34 -20.10 9.42
C ALA A 282 -10.15 -19.83 10.93
N GLY A 283 -9.40 -18.78 11.27
CA GLY A 283 -9.17 -18.34 12.65
C GLY A 283 -10.46 -17.84 13.32
N GLY A 284 -11.27 -17.05 12.61
CA GLY A 284 -12.58 -16.60 13.06
C GLY A 284 -13.53 -17.78 13.36
N SER A 285 -13.50 -18.82 12.54
CA SER A 285 -14.27 -20.05 12.78
C SER A 285 -13.84 -20.75 14.07
N LEU A 286 -12.53 -20.95 14.26
CA LEU A 286 -11.98 -21.57 15.47
C LEU A 286 -12.31 -20.78 16.75
N LEU A 287 -12.17 -19.45 16.71
CA LEU A 287 -12.46 -18.59 17.86
C LEU A 287 -13.93 -18.66 18.23
N SER A 288 -14.82 -18.66 17.25
CA SER A 288 -16.26 -18.76 17.49
C SER A 288 -16.65 -20.11 18.08
N ILE A 289 -16.14 -21.19 17.49
CA ILE A 289 -16.35 -22.56 17.98
C ILE A 289 -15.94 -22.71 19.45
N ARG A 290 -14.76 -22.19 19.83
CA ARG A 290 -14.26 -22.23 21.22
C ARG A 290 -15.15 -21.46 22.20
N LYS A 291 -15.76 -20.37 21.75
CA LYS A 291 -16.65 -19.54 22.58
C LYS A 291 -18.02 -20.19 22.78
N PHE A 292 -18.54 -20.90 21.78
CA PHE A 292 -19.88 -21.47 21.81
C PHE A 292 -19.97 -22.92 22.32
N LEU A 293 -18.93 -23.73 22.20
CA LEU A 293 -18.92 -25.13 22.68
C LEU A 293 -18.43 -25.30 24.13
N ARG A 294 -18.20 -24.20 24.86
CA ARG A 294 -17.84 -24.25 26.30
C ARG A 294 -19.06 -24.18 27.22
N ILE A 295 -20.25 -24.49 26.69
CA ILE A 295 -21.52 -24.69 27.41
C ILE A 295 -21.94 -26.14 27.21
#